data_AF-R9ISD5-F1
#
_entry.id   AF-R9ISD5-F1
#
_cell.length_a   1.000
_cell.length_b   1.000
_cell.length_c   1.000
_cell.angle_alpha   90.00
_cell.angle_beta   90.00
_cell.angle_gamma   90.00
#
_symmetry.space_group_name_H-M   'P 1'
#
loop_
_entity.id
_entity.type
_entity.pdbx_description
1 polymer ?
#
loop_
_entity_poly.entity_id
_entity_poly.type
_entity_poly.pdbx_seq_one_letter_code
_entity_poly.pdbx_strand_id
1 'polypeptide(L)'
;MTHKDRMEAAKEMIQNEIQSIDALTERTVFKELMEGVFLNLYETNLQMYEALEKRVQDELGYDQSRYRVKTGVIERAYYDKSHHFLSPIEETDLEEKHYDMGELIQTVKDGGTYPLMKVLLCCDYLELQKLWEKNPVLQGVLRTEGGEWAAEVQFQRNTAYLKKIEELYHLFIKNGVPWQTVNAPYLYKMADVAVTKILGEPDRTEKLQEVSIQFGEYSRIVQKELVPVWNIQKLVLDGIGFPTPCEDHVSYEHNIPLHEYGSEHSYLAEDSQNIQSVIQTKDRLRIISAAGEAKKWDIYMLRSLKEHRIDRFTYPLMPNGRAESFAEKYQRKWNQNIRTRTELAHFIRGFGLEEYVCYQDCEIRECFPGVRETYSMNLFIEDEVRVSSAQMKLVLYFRKGVKEPWLQRDILSFLTSEVQRIYPEYECGGVLS
;
A
#
# COMPACT_ATOMS: atom_id res chain seq x y z
N MET A 1 -33.12 16.97 -20.71
CA MET A 1 -33.38 16.45 -22.07
C MET A 1 -32.73 15.10 -22.19
N THR A 2 -33.53 14.07 -22.40
CA THR A 2 -33.08 12.70 -22.66
C THR A 2 -32.49 12.57 -24.06
N HIS A 3 -31.65 11.54 -24.30
CA HIS A 3 -30.99 11.26 -25.58
C HIS A 3 -31.96 11.23 -26.78
N LYS A 4 -33.15 10.64 -26.56
CA LYS A 4 -34.22 10.57 -27.54
C LYS A 4 -34.69 11.97 -27.98
N ASP A 5 -34.76 12.91 -27.05
CA ASP A 5 -35.20 14.29 -27.29
C ASP A 5 -34.22 15.06 -28.18
N ARG A 6 -32.90 14.82 -28.07
CA ARG A 6 -31.88 15.48 -28.91
C ARG A 6 -31.91 14.98 -30.34
N MET A 7 -32.15 13.68 -30.53
CA MET A 7 -32.26 13.07 -31.86
C MET A 7 -33.59 13.43 -32.54
N GLU A 8 -34.68 13.51 -31.78
CA GLU A 8 -35.97 13.99 -32.30
C GLU A 8 -35.89 15.47 -32.69
N ALA A 9 -35.27 16.32 -31.87
CA ALA A 9 -35.08 17.74 -32.20
C ALA A 9 -34.23 17.96 -33.49
N ALA A 10 -33.16 17.17 -33.67
CA ALA A 10 -32.35 17.23 -34.89
C ALA A 10 -33.14 16.78 -36.13
N LYS A 11 -33.96 15.72 -36.01
CA LYS A 11 -34.83 15.24 -37.10
C LYS A 11 -35.92 16.24 -37.43
N GLU A 12 -36.50 16.91 -36.43
CA GLU A 12 -37.52 17.94 -36.61
C GLU A 12 -36.95 19.19 -37.32
N MET A 13 -35.74 19.62 -36.95
CA MET A 13 -35.04 20.71 -37.62
C MET A 13 -34.76 20.39 -39.10
N ILE A 14 -34.29 19.17 -39.39
CA ILE A 14 -34.04 18.71 -40.77
C ILE A 14 -35.36 18.65 -41.57
N GLN A 15 -36.46 18.20 -40.96
CA GLN A 15 -37.77 18.17 -41.63
C GLN A 15 -38.29 19.56 -41.96
N ASN A 16 -38.11 20.53 -41.06
CA ASN A 16 -38.53 21.92 -41.30
C ASN A 16 -37.73 22.57 -42.43
N GLU A 17 -36.42 22.32 -42.50
CA GLU A 17 -35.55 22.76 -43.61
C GLU A 17 -35.97 22.13 -44.95
N ILE A 18 -36.21 20.81 -45.01
CA ILE A 18 -36.70 20.11 -46.21
C ILE A 18 -38.02 20.73 -46.70
N GLN A 19 -38.92 21.08 -45.78
CA GLN A 19 -40.21 21.67 -46.10
C GLN A 19 -40.10 23.10 -46.65
N SER A 20 -39.03 23.83 -46.32
CA SER A 20 -38.79 25.20 -46.77
C SER A 20 -38.24 25.31 -48.20
N ILE A 21 -37.80 24.19 -48.80
CA ILE A 21 -37.26 24.15 -50.17
C ILE A 21 -38.39 23.97 -51.19
N ASP A 22 -38.56 24.92 -52.09
CA ASP A 22 -39.62 24.93 -53.12
C ASP A 22 -39.31 24.01 -54.32
N ALA A 23 -38.04 23.90 -54.70
CA ALA A 23 -37.61 23.12 -55.86
C ALA A 23 -37.54 21.61 -55.53
N LEU A 24 -38.31 20.81 -56.26
CA LEU A 24 -38.50 19.38 -56.00
C LEU A 24 -37.23 18.54 -56.18
N THR A 25 -36.38 18.93 -57.13
CA THR A 25 -35.06 18.32 -57.38
C THR A 25 -34.08 18.64 -56.25
N GLU A 26 -34.04 19.89 -55.79
CA GLU A 26 -33.17 20.33 -54.69
C GLU A 26 -33.59 19.69 -53.36
N ARG A 27 -34.90 19.59 -53.11
CA ARG A 27 -35.45 18.89 -51.94
C ARG A 27 -35.03 17.42 -51.89
N THR A 28 -35.03 16.74 -53.04
CA THR A 28 -34.63 15.32 -53.11
C THR A 28 -33.14 15.15 -52.83
N VAL A 29 -32.28 15.97 -53.44
CA VAL A 29 -30.82 15.95 -53.21
C VAL A 29 -30.48 16.30 -51.75
N PHE A 30 -31.13 17.31 -51.19
CA PHE A 30 -30.92 17.71 -49.80
C PHE A 30 -31.34 16.61 -48.81
N LYS A 31 -32.47 15.95 -49.07
CA LYS A 31 -32.92 14.81 -48.25
C LYS A 31 -31.91 13.65 -48.28
N GLU A 32 -31.40 13.28 -49.45
CA GLU A 32 -30.39 12.23 -49.58
C GLU A 32 -29.08 12.57 -48.85
N LEU A 33 -28.62 13.84 -48.90
CA LEU A 33 -27.45 14.29 -48.15
C LEU A 33 -27.68 14.28 -46.64
N MET A 34 -28.85 14.72 -46.17
CA MET A 34 -29.22 14.73 -44.76
C MET A 34 -29.33 13.30 -44.20
N GLU A 35 -30.03 12.41 -44.89
CA GLU A 35 -30.22 11.03 -44.45
C GLU A 35 -28.95 10.17 -44.64
N GLY A 36 -28.27 10.30 -45.78
CA GLY A 36 -27.14 9.45 -46.13
C GLY A 36 -25.81 9.83 -45.49
N VAL A 37 -25.60 11.11 -45.17
CA VAL A 37 -24.31 11.60 -44.66
C VAL A 37 -24.45 12.22 -43.28
N PHE A 38 -25.29 13.23 -43.12
CA PHE A 38 -25.31 14.01 -41.87
C PHE A 38 -25.94 13.28 -40.69
N LEU A 39 -27.06 12.58 -40.88
CA LEU A 39 -27.65 11.77 -39.82
C LEU A 39 -26.70 10.64 -39.40
N ASN A 40 -26.09 9.95 -40.36
CA ASN A 40 -25.13 8.88 -40.08
C ASN A 40 -23.90 9.42 -39.31
N LEU A 41 -23.36 10.57 -39.70
CA LEU A 41 -22.26 11.22 -38.98
C LEU A 41 -22.67 11.63 -37.57
N TYR A 42 -23.86 12.24 -37.41
CA TYR A 42 -24.36 12.67 -36.12
C TYR A 42 -24.61 11.49 -35.17
N GLU A 43 -25.22 10.41 -35.67
CA GLU A 43 -25.42 9.15 -34.92
C GLU A 43 -24.09 8.53 -34.50
N THR A 44 -23.12 8.46 -35.41
CA THR A 44 -21.76 7.94 -35.10
C THR A 44 -21.09 8.79 -34.04
N ASN A 45 -21.17 10.11 -34.16
CA ASN A 45 -20.55 11.06 -33.24
C ASN A 45 -21.19 10.97 -31.84
N LEU A 46 -22.51 10.81 -31.76
CA LEU A 46 -23.24 10.62 -30.51
C LEU A 46 -22.83 9.30 -29.84
N GLN A 47 -22.74 8.21 -30.59
CA GLN A 47 -22.23 6.93 -30.09
C GLN A 47 -20.80 7.04 -29.56
N MET A 48 -19.92 7.80 -30.24
CA MET A 48 -18.56 8.06 -29.76
C MET A 48 -18.56 8.83 -28.44
N TYR A 49 -19.41 9.86 -28.31
CA TYR A 49 -19.55 10.60 -27.06
C TYR A 49 -20.08 9.74 -25.92
N GLU A 50 -21.08 8.88 -26.16
CA GLU A 50 -21.60 7.95 -25.15
C GLU A 50 -20.55 6.92 -24.74
N ALA A 51 -19.81 6.37 -25.70
CA ALA A 51 -18.72 5.45 -25.41
C ALA A 51 -17.59 6.13 -24.64
N LEU A 52 -17.33 7.41 -24.89
CA LEU A 52 -16.38 8.20 -24.11
C LEU A 52 -16.92 8.48 -22.70
N GLU A 53 -18.17 8.93 -22.56
CA GLU A 53 -18.80 9.22 -21.27
C GLU A 53 -18.83 7.98 -20.39
N LYS A 54 -19.21 6.82 -20.96
CA LYS A 54 -19.20 5.54 -20.25
C LYS A 54 -17.79 5.14 -19.82
N ARG A 55 -16.78 5.30 -20.67
CA ARG A 55 -15.38 5.04 -20.31
C ARG A 55 -14.92 5.95 -19.17
N VAL A 56 -15.22 7.25 -19.25
CA VAL A 56 -14.88 8.21 -18.21
C VAL A 56 -15.61 7.88 -16.90
N GLN A 57 -16.88 7.48 -16.95
CA GLN A 57 -17.61 7.05 -15.75
C GLN A 57 -17.04 5.77 -15.14
N ASP A 58 -16.65 4.79 -15.96
CA ASP A 58 -16.01 3.55 -15.52
C ASP A 58 -14.62 3.84 -14.91
N GLU A 59 -13.84 4.76 -15.49
CA GLU A 59 -12.55 5.25 -14.95
C GLU A 59 -12.71 6.04 -13.65
N LEU A 60 -13.75 6.87 -13.54
CA LEU A 60 -14.06 7.66 -12.35
C LEU A 60 -14.72 6.85 -11.22
N GLY A 61 -15.06 5.58 -11.47
CA GLY A 61 -15.60 4.62 -10.50
C GLY A 61 -14.61 4.19 -9.41
N TYR A 62 -13.70 5.09 -9.02
CA TYR A 62 -12.67 4.88 -8.00
C TYR A 62 -13.29 4.68 -6.62
N ASP A 63 -13.40 3.43 -6.20
CA ASP A 63 -13.75 3.05 -4.83
C ASP A 63 -12.47 2.88 -4.00
N GLN A 64 -12.04 3.97 -3.35
CA GLN A 64 -10.86 3.99 -2.48
C GLN A 64 -10.88 2.91 -1.40
N SER A 65 -12.06 2.40 -1.03
CA SER A 65 -12.19 1.37 -0.01
C SER A 65 -11.59 0.02 -0.42
N ARG A 66 -11.41 -0.23 -1.73
CA ARG A 66 -10.89 -1.51 -2.25
C ARG A 66 -9.37 -1.60 -2.24
N TYR A 67 -8.67 -0.47 -2.23
CA TYR A 67 -7.20 -0.40 -2.19
C TYR A 67 -6.63 -0.36 -0.76
N ARG A 68 -7.43 -0.75 0.23
CA ARG A 68 -7.02 -0.75 1.64
C ARG A 68 -6.03 -1.87 1.90
N VAL A 69 -4.96 -1.51 2.59
CA VAL A 69 -3.92 -2.44 3.03
C VAL A 69 -4.17 -2.78 4.49
N LYS A 70 -4.16 -4.07 4.79
CA LYS A 70 -4.13 -4.58 6.16
C LYS A 70 -2.79 -5.27 6.37
N THR A 71 -2.13 -4.96 7.48
CA THR A 71 -0.90 -5.65 7.89
C THR A 71 -1.11 -6.39 9.20
N GLY A 72 -0.27 -7.38 9.46
CA GLY A 72 -0.31 -8.16 10.69
C GLY A 72 0.94 -8.99 10.87
N VAL A 73 0.95 -9.79 11.92
CA VAL A 73 1.96 -10.82 12.17
C VAL A 73 1.25 -12.12 12.57
N ILE A 74 1.75 -13.24 12.08
CA ILE A 74 1.21 -14.58 12.38
C ILE A 74 2.36 -15.46 12.86
N GLU A 75 2.09 -16.31 13.85
CA GLU A 75 3.05 -17.34 14.25
C GLU A 75 3.24 -18.34 13.11
N ARG A 76 4.49 -18.61 12.75
CA ARG A 76 4.86 -19.47 11.63
C ARG A 76 4.16 -20.83 11.68
N ALA A 77 4.00 -21.39 12.88
CA ALA A 77 3.33 -22.68 13.10
C ALA A 77 1.82 -22.66 12.79
N TYR A 78 1.18 -21.50 12.81
CA TYR A 78 -0.24 -21.32 12.51
C TYR A 78 -0.50 -20.74 11.12
N TYR A 79 0.56 -20.44 10.36
CA TYR A 79 0.39 -19.97 8.99
C TYR A 79 -0.07 -21.12 8.08
N ASP A 80 -1.29 -21.00 7.57
CA ASP A 80 -1.85 -21.92 6.59
C ASP A 80 -1.67 -21.35 5.18
N LYS A 81 -0.98 -22.07 4.29
CA LYS A 81 -0.80 -21.66 2.89
C LYS A 81 -2.13 -21.59 2.11
N SER A 82 -3.17 -22.26 2.59
CA SER A 82 -4.53 -22.16 2.03
C SER A 82 -5.30 -20.93 2.52
N HIS A 83 -4.73 -20.16 3.45
CA HIS A 83 -5.38 -18.98 4.02
C HIS A 83 -5.70 -17.95 2.92
N HIS A 84 -6.99 -17.80 2.62
CA HIS A 84 -7.46 -17.06 1.46
C HIS A 84 -7.34 -15.53 1.57
N PHE A 85 -6.94 -14.98 2.71
CA PHE A 85 -6.95 -13.53 2.95
C PHE A 85 -5.57 -12.87 3.08
N LEU A 86 -4.59 -13.53 3.70
CA LEU A 86 -3.30 -12.96 4.06
C LEU A 86 -2.18 -13.76 3.42
N SER A 87 -1.16 -13.06 2.96
CA SER A 87 0.08 -13.61 2.42
C SER A 87 1.27 -13.03 3.19
N PRO A 88 2.41 -13.73 3.25
CA PRO A 88 3.64 -13.18 3.78
C PRO A 88 4.00 -11.91 2.99
N ILE A 89 4.57 -10.94 3.68
CA ILE A 89 5.19 -9.79 2.98
C ILE A 89 6.42 -10.28 2.20
N GLU A 90 7.10 -11.29 2.73
CA GLU A 90 8.28 -11.92 2.14
C GLU A 90 8.11 -13.45 2.21
N GLU A 91 8.03 -14.12 1.07
CA GLU A 91 7.76 -15.57 1.00
C GLU A 91 8.91 -16.39 1.60
N THR A 92 10.15 -15.88 1.53
CA THR A 92 11.33 -16.52 2.12
C THR A 92 11.26 -16.65 3.65
N ASP A 93 10.36 -15.92 4.33
CA ASP A 93 10.13 -16.08 5.77
C ASP A 93 9.52 -17.44 6.14
N LEU A 94 8.88 -18.12 5.19
CA LEU A 94 8.32 -19.45 5.37
C LEU A 94 9.34 -20.57 5.10
N GLU A 95 10.48 -20.25 4.49
CA GLU A 95 11.51 -21.21 4.13
C GLU A 95 12.36 -21.61 5.35
N GLU A 96 12.85 -22.84 5.36
CA GLU A 96 13.81 -23.27 6.38
C GLU A 96 15.15 -22.56 6.14
N LYS A 97 15.65 -21.91 7.19
CA LYS A 97 16.90 -21.17 7.10
C LYS A 97 18.07 -22.15 7.07
N HIS A 98 18.87 -22.02 6.01
CA HIS A 98 20.14 -22.72 5.87
C HIS A 98 21.24 -21.67 5.98
N TYR A 99 22.14 -21.84 6.95
CA TYR A 99 23.24 -20.90 7.17
C TYR A 99 24.54 -21.47 6.57
N ASP A 100 25.22 -20.65 5.77
CA ASP A 100 26.56 -20.98 5.29
C ASP A 100 27.58 -20.57 6.36
N MET A 101 28.19 -21.57 7.02
CA MET A 101 29.20 -21.34 8.05
C MET A 101 30.45 -20.64 7.51
N GLY A 102 30.82 -20.89 6.27
CA GLY A 102 31.95 -20.22 5.61
C GLY A 102 31.69 -18.72 5.45
N GLU A 103 30.51 -18.35 4.94
CA GLU A 103 30.08 -16.96 4.80
C GLU A 103 29.94 -16.27 6.17
N LEU A 104 29.34 -16.93 7.14
CA LEU A 104 29.13 -16.42 8.49
C LEU A 104 30.47 -16.12 9.18
N ILE A 105 31.42 -17.07 9.18
CA ILE A 105 32.74 -16.88 9.78
C ILE A 105 33.50 -15.76 9.05
N GLN A 106 33.44 -15.73 7.72
CA GLN A 106 34.15 -14.72 6.93
C GLN A 106 33.60 -13.31 7.21
N THR A 107 32.27 -13.16 7.19
CA THR A 107 31.58 -11.90 7.48
C THR A 107 31.97 -11.35 8.85
N VAL A 108 31.99 -12.22 9.88
CA VAL A 108 32.36 -11.83 11.24
C VAL A 108 33.86 -11.52 11.36
N LYS A 109 34.74 -12.28 10.70
CA LYS A 109 36.19 -12.01 10.67
C LYS A 109 36.51 -10.67 10.00
N ASP A 110 35.73 -10.28 9.00
CA ASP A 110 35.87 -9.00 8.30
C ASP A 110 35.27 -7.81 9.09
N GLY A 111 34.79 -8.05 10.31
CA GLY A 111 34.17 -7.04 11.18
C GLY A 111 32.72 -6.70 10.81
N GLY A 112 32.13 -7.47 9.90
CA GLY A 112 30.72 -7.40 9.56
C GLY A 112 29.83 -8.15 10.56
N THR A 113 28.53 -8.16 10.27
CA THR A 113 27.51 -8.81 11.09
C THR A 113 26.67 -9.76 10.24
N TYR A 114 26.36 -10.93 10.77
CA TYR A 114 25.62 -11.97 10.04
C TYR A 114 24.26 -12.26 10.68
N PRO A 115 23.12 -12.01 10.00
CA PRO A 115 21.79 -12.20 10.58
C PRO A 115 21.45 -13.68 10.75
N LEU A 116 21.07 -14.09 11.96
CA LEU A 116 20.61 -15.45 12.25
C LEU A 116 19.09 -15.52 12.13
N MET A 117 18.39 -14.86 13.04
CA MET A 117 16.93 -14.95 13.15
C MET A 117 16.27 -13.58 13.12
N LYS A 118 15.01 -13.56 12.69
CA LYS A 118 14.13 -12.40 12.77
C LYS A 118 13.30 -12.52 14.04
N VAL A 119 13.12 -11.41 14.74
CA VAL A 119 12.30 -11.32 15.94
C VAL A 119 11.43 -10.07 15.89
N LEU A 120 10.28 -10.13 16.56
CA LEU A 120 9.45 -8.97 16.84
C LEU A 120 9.75 -8.47 18.26
N LEU A 121 10.00 -7.17 18.40
CA LEU A 121 10.24 -6.52 19.69
C LEU A 121 8.95 -5.87 20.22
N CYS A 122 8.19 -6.61 21.03
CA CYS A 122 6.92 -6.20 21.63
C CYS A 122 7.12 -5.23 22.82
N CYS A 123 7.53 -4.00 22.52
CA CYS A 123 7.71 -2.92 23.49
C CYS A 123 7.25 -1.57 22.92
N ASP A 124 7.02 -0.59 23.81
CA ASP A 124 6.67 0.78 23.38
C ASP A 124 7.80 1.41 22.54
N TYR A 125 7.43 2.30 21.63
CA TYR A 125 8.39 2.97 20.74
C TYR A 125 9.54 3.67 21.47
N LEU A 126 9.30 4.31 22.63
CA LEU A 126 10.37 4.98 23.37
C LEU A 126 11.32 3.99 24.05
N GLU A 127 10.82 2.82 24.49
CA GLU A 127 11.67 1.74 25.00
C GLU A 127 12.52 1.15 23.86
N LEU A 128 11.90 1.00 22.68
CA LEU A 128 12.58 0.55 21.48
C LEU A 128 13.71 1.51 21.05
N GLN A 129 13.48 2.83 21.09
CA GLN A 129 14.54 3.81 20.83
C GLN A 129 15.71 3.67 21.80
N LYS A 130 15.44 3.54 23.11
CA LYS A 130 16.49 3.31 24.12
C LYS A 130 17.27 2.03 23.88
N LEU A 131 16.61 0.97 23.41
CA LEU A 131 17.28 -0.28 23.04
C LEU A 131 18.26 -0.06 21.89
N TRP A 132 17.84 0.69 20.86
CA TRP A 132 18.70 1.03 19.73
C TRP A 132 19.88 1.94 20.12
N GLU A 133 19.66 2.90 21.00
CA GLU A 133 20.72 3.78 21.52
C GLU A 133 21.74 3.02 22.38
N LYS A 134 21.27 2.08 23.22
CA LYS A 134 22.12 1.25 24.07
C LYS A 134 22.92 0.22 23.27
N ASN A 135 22.38 -0.24 22.14
CA ASN A 135 22.92 -1.28 21.27
C ASN A 135 23.53 -2.47 22.07
N PRO A 136 22.71 -3.20 22.85
CA PRO A 136 23.21 -4.20 23.79
C PRO A 136 23.87 -5.38 23.07
N VAL A 137 25.04 -5.79 23.57
CA VAL A 137 25.69 -7.05 23.18
C VAL A 137 25.12 -8.17 24.04
N LEU A 138 24.57 -9.18 23.39
CA LEU A 138 24.01 -10.38 24.01
C LEU A 138 24.92 -11.58 23.79
N GLN A 139 24.82 -12.56 24.68
CA GLN A 139 25.56 -13.81 24.57
C GLN A 139 24.70 -14.87 23.87
N GLY A 140 25.32 -15.63 22.98
CA GLY A 140 24.70 -16.74 22.28
C GLY A 140 25.63 -17.93 22.17
N VAL A 141 25.06 -19.08 21.78
CA VAL A 141 25.77 -20.33 21.53
C VAL A 141 25.31 -20.84 20.16
N LEU A 142 26.29 -21.07 19.28
CA LEU A 142 26.12 -21.69 17.98
C LEU A 142 26.49 -23.16 18.11
N ARG A 143 25.53 -24.07 17.89
CA ARG A 143 25.76 -25.51 17.90
C ARG A 143 25.95 -26.01 16.47
N THR A 144 27.11 -26.58 16.20
CA THR A 144 27.46 -27.19 14.92
C THR A 144 27.68 -28.68 15.08
N GLU A 145 27.91 -29.39 13.97
CA GLU A 145 28.30 -30.81 14.00
C GLU A 145 29.62 -31.04 14.78
N GLY A 146 30.52 -30.05 14.80
CA GLY A 146 31.83 -30.14 15.46
C GLY A 146 31.85 -29.71 16.93
N GLY A 147 30.80 -29.06 17.43
CA GLY A 147 30.71 -28.66 18.84
C GLY A 147 29.84 -27.43 19.10
N GLU A 148 30.02 -26.82 20.27
CA GLU A 148 29.34 -25.59 20.67
C GLU A 148 30.33 -24.42 20.72
N TRP A 149 29.94 -23.31 20.09
CA TRP A 149 30.75 -22.12 19.95
C TRP A 149 30.05 -20.94 20.60
N ALA A 150 30.68 -20.31 21.57
CA ALA A 150 30.14 -19.09 22.17
C ALA A 150 30.23 -17.93 21.16
N ALA A 151 29.20 -17.11 21.10
CA ALA A 151 29.10 -15.99 20.17
C ALA A 151 28.51 -14.75 20.85
N GLU A 152 28.92 -13.58 20.38
CA GLU A 152 28.29 -12.31 20.70
C GLU A 152 27.29 -11.98 19.59
N VAL A 153 26.08 -11.57 19.97
CA VAL A 153 25.02 -11.18 19.05
C VAL A 153 24.44 -9.82 19.42
N GLN A 154 23.91 -9.11 18.44
CA GLN A 154 23.26 -7.82 18.63
C GLN A 154 21.93 -7.77 17.88
N PHE A 155 21.02 -6.92 18.34
CA PHE A 155 19.83 -6.59 17.59
C PHE A 155 20.17 -5.60 16.47
N GLN A 156 19.61 -5.81 15.30
CA GLN A 156 19.68 -4.90 14.18
C GLN A 156 18.28 -4.58 13.68
N ARG A 157 18.02 -3.32 13.33
CA ARG A 157 16.74 -2.92 12.76
C ARG A 157 16.55 -3.62 11.42
N ASN A 158 15.47 -4.38 11.28
CA ASN A 158 15.14 -4.99 10.00
C ASN A 158 14.27 -4.02 9.19
N THR A 159 14.83 -3.43 8.14
CA THR A 159 14.10 -2.50 7.26
C THR A 159 13.62 -3.17 5.97
N ALA A 160 13.78 -4.48 5.80
CA ALA A 160 13.44 -5.16 4.55
C ALA A 160 11.94 -5.03 4.24
N TYR A 161 11.08 -5.21 5.25
CA TYR A 161 9.64 -5.05 5.08
C TYR A 161 9.22 -3.59 4.83
N LEU A 162 9.97 -2.61 5.36
CA LEU A 162 9.70 -1.20 5.09
C LEU A 162 9.99 -0.85 3.62
N LYS A 163 11.04 -1.44 3.04
CA LYS A 163 11.30 -1.34 1.60
C LYS A 163 10.17 -1.93 0.76
N LYS A 164 9.52 -3.00 1.21
CA LYS A 164 8.31 -3.53 0.55
C LYS A 164 7.13 -2.55 0.57
N ILE A 165 6.99 -1.75 1.62
CA ILE A 165 5.99 -0.66 1.66
C ILE A 165 6.35 0.46 0.69
N GLU A 166 7.64 0.79 0.55
CA GLU A 166 8.14 1.76 -0.43
C GLU A 166 7.93 1.27 -1.89
N GLU A 167 8.25 0.00 -2.18
CA GLU A 167 7.94 -0.63 -3.47
C GLU A 167 6.44 -0.53 -3.79
N LEU A 168 5.60 -0.82 -2.78
CA LEU A 168 4.15 -0.71 -2.91
C LEU A 168 3.69 0.73 -3.18
N TYR A 169 4.32 1.74 -2.56
CA TYR A 169 4.04 3.15 -2.85
C TYR A 169 4.27 3.47 -4.32
N HIS A 170 5.43 3.12 -4.87
CA HIS A 170 5.72 3.35 -6.28
C HIS A 170 4.75 2.61 -7.19
N LEU A 171 4.32 1.40 -6.81
CA LEU A 171 3.32 0.64 -7.54
C LEU A 171 1.97 1.37 -7.59
N PHE A 172 1.50 1.90 -6.45
CA PHE A 172 0.26 2.69 -6.40
C PHE A 172 0.32 3.89 -7.35
N ILE A 173 1.40 4.67 -7.29
CA ILE A 173 1.59 5.85 -8.13
C ILE A 173 1.62 5.50 -9.63
N LYS A 174 2.37 4.45 -10.02
CA LYS A 174 2.44 3.98 -11.42
C LYS A 174 1.09 3.52 -11.96
N ASN A 175 0.20 3.05 -11.10
CA ASN A 175 -1.14 2.60 -11.46
C ASN A 175 -2.19 3.73 -11.39
N GLY A 176 -1.79 4.98 -11.14
CA GLY A 176 -2.71 6.11 -10.99
C GLY A 176 -3.59 6.02 -9.73
N VAL A 177 -3.21 5.20 -8.76
CA VAL A 177 -3.96 5.00 -7.51
C VAL A 177 -3.37 5.92 -6.43
N PRO A 178 -4.17 6.84 -5.84
CA PRO A 178 -3.73 7.65 -4.72
C PRO A 178 -3.18 6.82 -3.57
N TRP A 179 -1.97 7.13 -3.12
CA TRP A 179 -1.38 6.50 -1.96
C TRP A 179 -2.21 6.76 -0.71
N GLN A 180 -2.30 5.76 0.17
CA GLN A 180 -2.74 5.95 1.55
C GLN A 180 -1.68 5.32 2.45
N THR A 181 -1.27 6.01 3.52
CA THR A 181 -0.27 5.46 4.43
C THR A 181 -0.71 4.09 4.93
N VAL A 182 0.21 3.13 4.94
CA VAL A 182 -0.07 1.79 5.44
C VAL A 182 0.10 1.80 6.96
N ASN A 183 -0.92 1.36 7.68
CA ASN A 183 -0.84 1.15 9.13
C ASN A 183 -0.04 -0.14 9.38
N ALA A 184 1.27 0.00 9.60
CA ALA A 184 2.21 -1.11 9.65
C ALA A 184 3.09 -1.12 10.92
N PRO A 185 2.52 -1.03 12.13
CA PRO A 185 3.30 -0.80 13.35
C PRO A 185 4.26 -1.96 13.66
N TYR A 186 3.88 -3.19 13.33
CA TYR A 186 4.73 -4.37 13.55
C TYR A 186 6.04 -4.32 12.76
N LEU A 187 6.03 -3.77 11.54
CA LEU A 187 7.21 -3.74 10.66
C LEU A 187 8.33 -2.88 11.25
N TYR A 188 7.98 -1.80 11.96
CA TYR A 188 8.94 -0.92 12.63
C TYR A 188 9.57 -1.53 13.88
N LYS A 189 9.04 -2.67 14.35
CA LYS A 189 9.51 -3.41 15.51
C LYS A 189 10.20 -4.73 15.13
N MET A 190 10.33 -5.01 13.84
CA MET A 190 11.08 -6.16 13.35
C MET A 190 12.58 -5.92 13.50
N ALA A 191 13.27 -6.92 14.02
CA ALA A 191 14.70 -6.89 14.22
C ALA A 191 15.34 -8.20 13.78
N ASP A 192 16.55 -8.10 13.23
CA ASP A 192 17.42 -9.24 13.06
C ASP A 192 18.27 -9.42 14.33
N VAL A 193 18.48 -10.66 14.75
CA VAL A 193 19.52 -10.99 15.72
C VAL A 193 20.73 -11.46 14.94
N ALA A 194 21.78 -10.64 14.93
CA ALA A 194 22.96 -10.86 14.11
C ALA A 194 24.19 -11.20 14.96
N VAL A 195 24.99 -12.16 14.52
CA VAL A 195 26.29 -12.45 15.11
C VAL A 195 27.26 -11.33 14.78
N THR A 196 27.94 -10.84 15.80
CA THR A 196 29.01 -9.84 15.68
C THR A 196 30.38 -10.42 15.99
N LYS A 197 30.44 -11.53 16.73
CA LYS A 197 31.70 -12.19 17.09
C LYS A 197 31.47 -13.65 17.43
N ILE A 198 32.46 -14.49 17.11
CA ILE A 198 32.51 -15.90 17.52
C ILE A 198 33.78 -16.11 18.32
N LEU A 199 33.65 -16.78 19.46
CA LEU A 199 34.75 -17.18 20.31
C LEU A 199 35.23 -18.57 19.87
N GLY A 200 36.41 -18.60 19.26
CA GLY A 200 37.00 -19.82 18.69
C GLY A 200 37.06 -19.78 17.16
N GLU A 201 37.47 -20.90 16.58
CA GLU A 201 37.59 -21.07 15.12
C GLU A 201 36.83 -22.32 14.68
N PRO A 202 35.49 -22.24 14.53
CA PRO A 202 34.71 -23.32 13.93
C PRO A 202 35.20 -23.66 12.51
N ASP A 203 35.06 -24.93 12.11
CA ASP A 203 35.34 -25.33 10.73
C ASP A 203 34.27 -24.73 9.80
N ARG A 204 34.73 -24.19 8.67
CA ARG A 204 33.87 -23.57 7.64
C ARG A 204 32.94 -24.57 6.96
N THR A 205 33.28 -25.86 7.00
CA THR A 205 32.51 -26.94 6.36
C THR A 205 31.42 -27.52 7.26
N GLU A 206 31.44 -27.21 8.55
CA GLU A 206 30.41 -27.65 9.49
C GLU A 206 29.06 -27.02 9.18
N LYS A 207 27.98 -27.73 9.52
CA LYS A 207 26.61 -27.19 9.44
C LYS A 207 26.16 -26.67 10.80
N LEU A 208 25.54 -25.49 10.79
CA LEU A 208 24.87 -24.94 11.97
C LEU A 208 23.57 -25.70 12.22
N GLN A 209 23.46 -26.34 13.38
CA GLN A 209 22.30 -27.13 13.77
C GLN A 209 21.32 -26.31 14.61
N GLU A 210 21.83 -25.51 15.55
CA GLU A 210 21.00 -24.76 16.48
C GLU A 210 21.67 -23.45 16.90
N VAL A 211 20.83 -22.44 17.15
CA VAL A 211 21.23 -21.14 17.70
C VAL A 211 20.47 -20.89 18.98
N SER A 212 21.19 -20.74 20.09
CA SER A 212 20.62 -20.34 21.38
C SER A 212 21.12 -18.96 21.77
N ILE A 213 20.22 -18.07 22.17
CA ILE A 213 20.55 -16.67 22.53
C ILE A 213 20.00 -16.38 23.93
N GLN A 214 20.85 -15.79 24.77
CA GLN A 214 20.51 -15.34 26.11
C GLN A 214 20.04 -13.88 26.06
N PHE A 215 18.73 -13.68 25.88
CA PHE A 215 18.14 -12.33 25.78
C PHE A 215 18.10 -11.55 27.10
N GLY A 216 18.35 -12.20 28.25
CA GLY A 216 18.38 -11.55 29.56
C GLY A 216 17.10 -10.76 29.85
N GLU A 217 17.26 -9.48 30.21
CA GLU A 217 16.14 -8.55 30.48
C GLU A 217 15.19 -8.35 29.28
N TYR A 218 15.67 -8.56 28.05
CA TYR A 218 14.88 -8.40 26.82
C TYR A 218 14.02 -9.62 26.50
N SER A 219 14.14 -10.73 27.23
CA SER A 219 13.34 -11.93 26.98
C SER A 219 11.82 -11.67 27.03
N ARG A 220 11.39 -10.66 27.79
CA ARG A 220 9.98 -10.26 27.92
C ARG A 220 9.42 -9.56 26.67
N ILE A 221 10.27 -8.95 25.86
CA ILE A 221 9.88 -8.17 24.68
C ILE A 221 10.15 -8.92 23.36
N VAL A 222 10.98 -9.96 23.38
CA VAL A 222 11.37 -10.70 22.17
C VAL A 222 10.34 -11.79 21.87
N GLN A 223 9.74 -11.72 20.68
CA GLN A 223 8.88 -12.77 20.13
C GLN A 223 9.53 -13.35 18.88
N LYS A 224 9.60 -14.68 18.82
CA LYS A 224 10.23 -15.44 17.74
C LYS A 224 9.17 -16.07 16.84
N GLU A 225 9.60 -16.59 15.68
CA GLU A 225 8.74 -17.35 14.76
C GLU A 225 7.48 -16.58 14.34
N LEU A 226 7.57 -15.26 14.20
CA LEU A 226 6.50 -14.42 13.68
C LEU A 226 6.80 -14.00 12.25
N VAL A 227 5.81 -14.17 11.38
CA VAL A 227 5.85 -13.84 9.95
C VAL A 227 5.00 -12.58 9.73
N PRO A 228 5.58 -11.47 9.27
CA PRO A 228 4.81 -10.33 8.82
C PRO A 228 3.96 -10.68 7.60
N VAL A 229 2.67 -10.32 7.67
CA VAL A 229 1.69 -10.64 6.64
C VAL A 229 0.90 -9.40 6.24
N TRP A 230 0.34 -9.44 5.02
CA TRP A 230 -0.56 -8.43 4.49
C TRP A 230 -1.64 -9.04 3.59
N ASN A 231 -2.66 -8.26 3.24
CA ASN A 231 -3.75 -8.70 2.35
C ASN A 231 -3.40 -8.59 0.85
N ILE A 232 -2.12 -8.61 0.49
CA ILE A 232 -1.64 -8.44 -0.88
C ILE A 232 -1.01 -9.75 -1.36
N GLN A 233 -1.38 -10.20 -2.55
CA GLN A 233 -0.84 -11.39 -3.19
C GLN A 233 -0.22 -11.02 -4.54
N LYS A 234 1.01 -11.47 -4.79
CA LYS A 234 1.64 -11.35 -6.11
C LYS A 234 1.19 -12.51 -7.01
N LEU A 235 0.79 -12.18 -8.23
CA LEU A 235 0.33 -13.10 -9.27
C LEU A 235 1.12 -12.84 -10.54
N VAL A 236 1.29 -13.89 -11.35
CA VAL A 236 1.84 -13.78 -12.70
C VAL A 236 0.74 -14.19 -13.66
N LEU A 237 0.17 -13.23 -14.38
CA LEU A 237 -0.99 -13.43 -15.24
C LEU A 237 -0.65 -13.26 -16.73
N ASP A 238 -1.27 -14.08 -17.57
CA ASP A 238 -1.17 -13.97 -19.04
C ASP A 238 -2.26 -13.03 -19.58
N GLY A 239 -1.90 -12.22 -20.58
CA GLY A 239 -2.88 -11.46 -21.36
C GLY A 239 -3.70 -12.36 -22.29
N ILE A 240 -4.93 -11.94 -22.59
CA ILE A 240 -5.75 -12.58 -23.63
C ILE A 240 -5.38 -11.99 -24.99
N GLY A 241 -4.93 -12.88 -25.88
CA GLY A 241 -4.65 -12.53 -27.26
C GLY A 241 -3.42 -11.64 -27.43
N PHE A 242 -3.26 -11.08 -28.63
CA PHE A 242 -2.19 -10.15 -28.93
C PHE A 242 -2.52 -8.74 -28.43
N PRO A 243 -1.52 -7.95 -28.00
CA PRO A 243 -1.73 -6.57 -27.62
C PRO A 243 -2.30 -5.76 -28.79
N THR A 244 -3.27 -4.88 -28.50
CA THR A 244 -3.93 -4.08 -29.54
C THR A 244 -3.27 -2.71 -29.63
N PRO A 245 -2.79 -2.25 -30.80
CA PRO A 245 -2.19 -0.93 -30.90
C PRO A 245 -3.20 0.17 -30.59
N CYS A 246 -2.80 1.14 -29.78
CA CYS A 246 -3.57 2.35 -29.50
C CYS A 246 -3.51 3.31 -30.70
N GLU A 247 -4.36 4.34 -30.69
CA GLU A 247 -4.43 5.36 -31.76
C GLU A 247 -3.12 6.13 -31.94
N ASP A 248 -2.30 6.21 -30.88
CA ASP A 248 -0.97 6.84 -30.93
C ASP A 248 0.08 6.00 -31.68
N HIS A 249 -0.24 4.74 -32.00
CA HIS A 249 0.65 3.73 -32.63
C HIS A 249 1.98 3.48 -31.89
N VAL A 250 2.12 3.98 -30.67
CA VAL A 250 3.30 3.80 -29.81
C VAL A 250 2.95 2.90 -28.64
N SER A 251 1.71 2.94 -28.19
CA SER A 251 1.21 2.23 -27.03
C SER A 251 0.35 1.05 -27.46
N TYR A 252 0.37 0.01 -26.64
CA TYR A 252 -0.39 -1.22 -26.86
C TYR A 252 -1.24 -1.51 -25.64
N GLU A 253 -2.45 -1.96 -25.92
CA GLU A 253 -3.42 -2.38 -24.93
C GLU A 253 -3.32 -3.89 -24.70
N HIS A 254 -3.14 -4.24 -23.43
CA HIS A 254 -3.14 -5.60 -22.93
C HIS A 254 -4.39 -5.82 -22.10
N ASN A 255 -5.10 -6.92 -22.36
CA ASN A 255 -6.30 -7.30 -21.63
C ASN A 255 -6.03 -8.54 -20.79
N ILE A 256 -6.07 -8.42 -19.46
CA ILE A 256 -5.83 -9.53 -18.53
C ILE A 256 -7.16 -9.95 -17.90
N PRO A 257 -7.57 -11.21 -18.01
CA PRO A 257 -8.82 -11.70 -17.42
C PRO A 257 -8.73 -11.79 -15.90
N LEU A 258 -9.82 -11.45 -15.22
CA LEU A 258 -9.93 -11.51 -13.75
C LEU A 258 -10.97 -12.53 -13.25
N HIS A 259 -11.66 -13.25 -14.14
CA HIS A 259 -12.79 -14.14 -13.77
C HIS A 259 -12.41 -15.25 -12.79
N GLU A 260 -11.19 -15.78 -12.88
CA GLU A 260 -10.66 -16.82 -11.98
C GLU A 260 -10.24 -16.27 -10.61
N TYR A 261 -10.08 -14.95 -10.49
CA TYR A 261 -9.41 -14.30 -9.38
C TYR A 261 -10.32 -13.41 -8.53
N GLY A 262 -11.50 -13.03 -9.02
CA GLY A 262 -12.51 -12.31 -8.26
C GLY A 262 -12.55 -10.80 -8.52
N SER A 263 -13.67 -10.33 -9.10
CA SER A 263 -13.89 -8.91 -9.43
C SER A 263 -13.99 -7.96 -8.23
N GLU A 264 -14.14 -8.50 -7.02
CA GLU A 264 -14.23 -7.76 -5.76
C GLU A 264 -12.87 -7.31 -5.23
N HIS A 265 -11.77 -7.91 -5.72
CA HIS A 265 -10.41 -7.52 -5.38
C HIS A 265 -9.94 -6.32 -6.19
N SER A 266 -8.89 -5.67 -5.71
CA SER A 266 -8.21 -4.60 -6.44
C SER A 266 -6.91 -5.12 -7.02
N TYR A 267 -6.56 -4.66 -8.22
CA TYR A 267 -5.37 -5.14 -8.92
C TYR A 267 -4.48 -3.97 -9.31
N LEU A 268 -3.17 -4.15 -9.12
CA LEU A 268 -2.13 -3.22 -9.56
C LEU A 268 -1.15 -3.98 -10.44
N ALA A 269 -0.78 -3.41 -11.58
CA ALA A 269 0.21 -4.01 -12.47
C ALA A 269 1.61 -3.45 -12.20
N GLU A 270 2.58 -4.34 -12.14
CA GLU A 270 4.01 -4.04 -12.12
C GLU A 270 4.59 -4.26 -13.51
N ASP A 271 5.39 -3.31 -13.99
CA ASP A 271 6.10 -3.47 -15.26
C ASP A 271 7.45 -2.74 -15.23
N SER A 272 8.41 -3.37 -15.92
CA SER A 272 9.72 -2.80 -16.25
C SER A 272 9.64 -1.87 -17.47
N GLN A 273 8.66 -2.06 -18.35
CA GLN A 273 8.45 -1.23 -19.56
C GLN A 273 7.30 -0.23 -19.36
N ASN A 274 7.54 0.81 -18.56
CA ASN A 274 6.71 2.01 -18.36
C ASN A 274 5.21 1.84 -18.72
N ILE A 275 4.43 1.38 -17.75
CA ILE A 275 2.96 1.44 -17.80
C ILE A 275 2.52 2.90 -17.91
N GLN A 276 1.63 3.18 -18.85
CA GLN A 276 1.00 4.50 -18.99
C GLN A 276 -0.29 4.59 -18.17
N SER A 277 -1.11 3.55 -18.19
CA SER A 277 -2.35 3.49 -17.42
C SER A 277 -2.78 2.06 -17.15
N VAL A 278 -3.45 1.88 -16.01
CA VAL A 278 -4.08 0.61 -15.63
C VAL A 278 -5.53 0.90 -15.27
N ILE A 279 -6.45 0.22 -15.95
CA ILE A 279 -7.88 0.39 -15.75
C ILE A 279 -8.47 -0.96 -15.41
N GLN A 280 -9.08 -1.06 -14.23
CA GLN A 280 -9.80 -2.25 -13.81
C GLN A 280 -11.27 -2.15 -14.18
N THR A 281 -11.77 -3.10 -14.96
CA THR A 281 -13.22 -3.32 -15.14
C THR A 281 -13.67 -4.51 -14.29
N LYS A 282 -14.95 -4.87 -14.34
CA LYS A 282 -15.49 -6.01 -13.57
C LYS A 282 -14.86 -7.35 -13.96
N ASP A 283 -14.47 -7.53 -15.22
CA ASP A 283 -14.08 -8.83 -15.78
C ASP A 283 -12.60 -8.90 -16.20
N ARG A 284 -11.94 -7.74 -16.36
CA ARG A 284 -10.56 -7.68 -16.87
C ARG A 284 -9.79 -6.48 -16.31
N LEU A 285 -8.47 -6.57 -16.38
CA LEU A 285 -7.54 -5.46 -16.21
C LEU A 285 -7.04 -5.04 -17.57
N ARG A 286 -7.23 -3.77 -17.92
CA ARG A 286 -6.74 -3.16 -19.16
C ARG A 286 -5.47 -2.40 -18.84
N ILE A 287 -4.34 -2.80 -19.43
CA ILE A 287 -3.05 -2.16 -19.23
C ILE A 287 -2.60 -1.54 -20.55
N ILE A 288 -2.22 -0.27 -20.51
CA ILE A 288 -1.63 0.43 -21.65
C ILE A 288 -0.13 0.59 -21.37
N SER A 289 0.71 0.03 -22.24
CA SER A 289 2.17 0.11 -22.14
C SER A 289 2.83 0.17 -23.52
N ALA A 290 4.14 0.44 -23.56
CA ALA A 290 4.92 0.41 -24.80
C ALA A 290 5.20 -1.03 -25.32
N ALA A 291 4.77 -2.06 -24.60
CA ALA A 291 5.07 -3.45 -24.95
C ALA A 291 4.17 -3.94 -26.09
N GLY A 292 4.71 -4.08 -27.30
CA GLY A 292 3.98 -4.57 -28.47
C GLY A 292 3.76 -6.08 -28.55
N GLU A 293 4.42 -6.85 -27.69
CA GLU A 293 4.36 -8.31 -27.68
C GLU A 293 3.54 -8.83 -26.49
N ALA A 294 2.89 -9.98 -26.68
CA ALA A 294 2.20 -10.67 -25.59
C ALA A 294 3.23 -11.09 -24.53
N LYS A 295 2.95 -10.78 -23.27
CA LYS A 295 3.82 -11.11 -22.15
C LYS A 295 3.03 -11.49 -20.91
N LYS A 296 3.77 -12.05 -19.95
CA LYS A 296 3.31 -12.24 -18.57
C LYS A 296 3.40 -10.94 -17.81
N TRP A 297 2.41 -10.71 -16.96
CA TRP A 297 2.28 -9.52 -16.15
C TRP A 297 2.38 -9.87 -14.67
N ASP A 298 3.25 -9.17 -13.95
CA ASP A 298 3.28 -9.20 -12.49
C ASP A 298 2.13 -8.34 -11.96
N ILE A 299 1.16 -8.98 -11.32
CA ILE A 299 -0.04 -8.33 -10.80
C ILE A 299 -0.10 -8.49 -9.29
N TYR A 300 -0.27 -7.37 -8.57
CA TYR A 300 -0.52 -7.35 -7.14
C TYR A 300 -2.02 -7.28 -6.92
N MET A 301 -2.57 -8.34 -6.36
CA MET A 301 -3.97 -8.42 -5.94
C MET A 301 -4.10 -8.00 -4.48
N LEU A 302 -4.86 -6.93 -4.23
CA LEU A 302 -5.29 -6.51 -2.90
C LEU A 302 -6.63 -7.18 -2.60
N ARG A 303 -6.61 -8.12 -1.65
CA ARG A 303 -7.78 -8.92 -1.30
C ARG A 303 -8.74 -8.13 -0.41
N SER A 304 -10.00 -8.11 -0.85
CA SER A 304 -11.12 -7.32 -0.29
C SER A 304 -11.95 -8.10 0.75
N LEU A 305 -11.64 -9.39 0.96
CA LEU A 305 -12.45 -10.31 1.76
C LEU A 305 -12.68 -9.84 3.21
N LYS A 306 -13.89 -10.13 3.70
CA LYS A 306 -14.26 -9.99 5.12
C LYS A 306 -13.64 -11.15 5.88
N GLU A 307 -12.94 -10.83 6.96
CA GLU A 307 -12.32 -11.79 7.89
C GLU A 307 -13.28 -12.95 8.19
N HIS A 308 -12.81 -14.18 8.01
CA HIS A 308 -13.62 -15.33 8.38
C HIS A 308 -13.58 -15.48 9.90
N ARG A 309 -14.72 -15.85 10.51
CA ARG A 309 -14.85 -15.99 11.97
C ARG A 309 -13.93 -17.05 12.59
N ILE A 310 -13.29 -17.87 11.75
CA ILE A 310 -12.43 -18.99 12.15
C ILE A 310 -10.96 -18.54 12.24
N ASP A 311 -10.59 -17.45 11.57
CA ASP A 311 -9.23 -16.93 11.55
C ASP A 311 -8.89 -16.39 12.95
N ARG A 312 -7.87 -16.98 13.59
CA ARG A 312 -7.36 -16.53 14.89
C ARG A 312 -5.99 -15.93 14.70
N PHE A 313 -5.88 -14.63 14.95
CA PHE A 313 -4.61 -13.91 14.93
C PHE A 313 -4.16 -13.67 16.38
N THR A 314 -2.91 -14.04 16.69
CA THR A 314 -2.27 -13.75 17.99
C THR A 314 -2.22 -12.25 18.25
N TYR A 315 -2.05 -11.45 17.19
CA TYR A 315 -2.01 -10.00 17.23
C TYR A 315 -3.08 -9.39 16.30
N PRO A 316 -3.66 -8.23 16.64
CA PRO A 316 -4.69 -7.60 15.82
C PRO A 316 -4.16 -7.19 14.44
N LEU A 317 -4.96 -7.40 13.40
CA LEU A 317 -4.68 -6.83 12.09
C LEU A 317 -4.80 -5.30 12.13
N MET A 318 -3.93 -4.63 11.37
CA MET A 318 -3.80 -3.19 11.30
C MET A 318 -4.27 -2.70 9.92
N PRO A 319 -5.55 -2.30 9.79
CA PRO A 319 -6.05 -1.70 8.57
C PRO A 319 -5.61 -0.23 8.48
N ASN A 320 -5.45 0.28 7.26
CA ASN A 320 -5.33 1.71 7.00
C ASN A 320 -6.65 2.38 6.56
N GLY A 321 -7.75 1.62 6.58
CA GLY A 321 -9.05 2.11 6.14
C GLY A 321 -9.61 3.20 7.04
N ARG A 322 -10.23 4.21 6.43
CA ARG A 322 -10.95 5.29 7.12
C ARG A 322 -12.41 5.29 6.71
N ALA A 323 -13.33 5.37 7.67
CA ALA A 323 -14.73 5.66 7.41
C ALA A 323 -14.86 7.13 7.00
N GLU A 324 -15.26 7.37 5.76
CA GLU A 324 -15.54 8.73 5.30
C GLU A 324 -16.88 9.20 5.86
N SER A 325 -16.90 10.41 6.40
CA SER A 325 -18.15 11.05 6.81
C SER A 325 -18.94 11.55 5.59
N PHE A 326 -20.25 11.75 5.75
CA PHE A 326 -21.09 12.32 4.70
C PHE A 326 -20.59 13.73 4.27
N ALA A 327 -20.10 14.53 5.23
CA ALA A 327 -19.56 15.85 4.96
C ALA A 327 -18.30 15.79 4.08
N GLU A 328 -17.42 14.81 4.32
CA GLU A 328 -16.19 14.63 3.52
C GLU A 328 -16.50 14.16 2.10
N LYS A 329 -17.46 13.23 1.93
CA LYS A 329 -17.94 12.82 0.60
C LYS A 329 -18.52 13.99 -0.19
N TYR A 330 -19.18 14.92 0.50
CA TYR A 330 -19.72 16.13 -0.08
C TYR A 330 -18.61 17.14 -0.41
N GLN A 331 -17.65 17.38 0.49
CA GLN A 331 -16.52 18.30 0.27
C GLN A 331 -15.62 17.87 -0.90
N ARG A 332 -15.32 16.57 -1.03
CA ARG A 332 -14.57 16.01 -2.15
C ARG A 332 -15.24 16.28 -3.50
N LYS A 333 -16.57 16.31 -3.54
CA LYS A 333 -17.34 16.63 -4.75
C LYS A 333 -17.24 18.10 -5.15
N TRP A 334 -16.92 19.00 -4.22
CA TRP A 334 -16.92 20.46 -4.43
C TRP A 334 -15.55 21.13 -4.20
N ASN A 335 -14.47 20.35 -4.02
CA ASN A 335 -13.09 20.81 -3.81
C ASN A 335 -12.95 21.92 -2.74
N GLN A 336 -13.76 21.88 -1.68
CA GLN A 336 -13.63 22.84 -0.57
C GLN A 336 -12.71 22.28 0.52
N ASN A 337 -11.53 22.88 0.67
CA ASN A 337 -10.62 22.62 1.78
C ASN A 337 -11.01 23.49 2.98
N ILE A 338 -11.90 22.99 3.82
CA ILE A 338 -12.11 23.55 5.14
C ILE A 338 -11.13 22.82 6.09
N ARG A 339 -10.33 23.59 6.84
CA ARG A 339 -9.24 23.11 7.71
C ARG A 339 -9.52 23.52 9.16
N THR A 340 -10.60 23.01 9.75
CA THR A 340 -10.95 23.29 11.15
C THR A 340 -10.44 22.20 12.10
N ARG A 341 -10.29 22.54 13.39
CA ARG A 341 -9.99 21.55 14.45
C ARG A 341 -11.03 20.43 14.51
N THR A 342 -12.30 20.75 14.25
CA THR A 342 -13.41 19.79 14.22
C THR A 342 -13.26 18.79 13.08
N GLU A 343 -12.88 19.24 11.88
CA GLU A 343 -12.63 18.34 10.75
C GLU A 343 -11.39 17.48 10.96
N LEU A 344 -10.32 18.02 11.54
CA LEU A 344 -9.16 17.23 11.92
C LEU A 344 -9.55 16.13 12.92
N ALA A 345 -10.38 16.45 13.91
CA ALA A 345 -10.89 15.47 14.87
C ALA A 345 -11.74 14.38 14.18
N HIS A 346 -12.62 14.76 13.25
CA HIS A 346 -13.41 13.80 12.47
C HIS A 346 -12.54 12.93 11.57
N PHE A 347 -11.53 13.52 10.93
CA PHE A 347 -10.56 12.82 10.09
C PHE A 347 -9.85 11.73 10.89
N ILE A 348 -9.29 12.09 12.05
CA ILE A 348 -8.56 11.14 12.93
C ILE A 348 -9.50 10.04 13.45
N ARG A 349 -10.69 10.41 13.92
CA ARG A 349 -11.69 9.42 14.43
C ARG A 349 -12.20 8.49 13.33
N GLY A 350 -12.18 8.92 12.07
CA GLY A 350 -12.58 8.09 10.94
C GLY A 350 -11.79 6.79 10.82
N PHE A 351 -10.58 6.70 11.39
CA PHE A 351 -9.79 5.46 11.37
C PHE A 351 -10.27 4.40 12.39
N GLY A 352 -11.08 4.77 13.39
CA GLY A 352 -11.61 3.81 14.36
C GLY A 352 -10.57 3.20 15.30
N LEU A 353 -9.55 3.98 15.68
CA LEU A 353 -8.39 3.52 16.47
C LEU A 353 -8.45 3.97 17.95
N GLU A 354 -9.61 4.40 18.44
CA GLU A 354 -9.83 4.95 19.78
C GLU A 354 -9.54 3.95 20.91
N GLU A 355 -9.70 2.64 20.67
CA GLU A 355 -9.32 1.62 21.65
C GLU A 355 -7.82 1.65 21.98
N TYR A 356 -7.00 2.11 21.03
CA TYR A 356 -5.55 2.26 21.20
C TYR A 356 -5.22 3.66 21.72
N VAL A 357 -5.69 4.72 21.04
CA VAL A 357 -5.38 6.12 21.36
C VAL A 357 -6.55 7.06 21.04
N CYS A 358 -6.85 7.99 21.94
CA CYS A 358 -7.98 8.91 21.82
C CYS A 358 -7.51 10.35 21.57
N TYR A 359 -7.77 10.88 20.38
CA TYR A 359 -7.48 12.29 20.04
C TYR A 359 -8.17 13.27 21.00
N GLN A 360 -7.41 14.25 21.51
CA GLN A 360 -7.89 15.27 22.44
C GLN A 360 -7.96 16.66 21.77
N ASP A 361 -6.82 17.18 21.29
CA ASP A 361 -6.71 18.50 20.67
C ASP A 361 -5.43 18.62 19.81
N CYS A 362 -5.25 19.76 19.14
CA CYS A 362 -4.03 20.11 18.42
C CYS A 362 -3.56 21.54 18.70
N GLU A 363 -2.25 21.75 18.60
CA GLU A 363 -1.61 23.06 18.73
C GLU A 363 -0.53 23.27 17.68
N ILE A 364 -0.34 24.53 17.26
CA ILE A 364 0.76 24.93 16.39
C ILE A 364 1.85 25.54 17.26
N ARG A 365 3.08 25.02 17.16
CA ARG A 365 4.23 25.43 17.96
C ARG A 365 5.47 25.63 17.10
N GLU A 366 6.46 26.36 17.59
CA GLU A 366 7.76 26.48 16.91
C GLU A 366 8.59 25.20 17.03
N CYS A 367 8.41 24.45 18.12
CA CYS A 367 9.14 23.22 18.44
C CYS A 367 8.20 22.15 19.03
N PHE A 368 8.53 20.88 18.84
CA PHE A 368 7.84 19.78 19.51
C PHE A 368 8.12 19.80 21.03
N PRO A 369 7.13 19.42 21.86
CA PRO A 369 7.34 19.30 23.29
C PRO A 369 8.15 18.03 23.61
N GLY A 370 9.32 18.20 24.23
CA GLY A 370 10.12 17.07 24.72
C GLY A 370 10.73 16.21 23.62
N VAL A 371 10.89 14.91 23.90
CA VAL A 371 11.41 13.93 22.93
C VAL A 371 10.31 13.59 21.93
N ARG A 372 10.67 13.50 20.64
CA ARG A 372 9.74 13.11 19.57
C ARG A 372 9.20 11.71 19.82
N GLU A 373 7.88 11.59 20.00
CA GLU A 373 7.22 10.31 20.31
C GLU A 373 6.71 9.57 19.06
N THR A 374 6.79 10.20 17.89
CA THR A 374 6.26 9.67 16.63
C THR A 374 7.26 9.76 15.49
N TYR A 375 7.18 8.79 14.58
CA TYR A 375 7.99 8.73 13.36
C TYR A 375 7.11 8.82 12.12
N SER A 376 7.71 9.16 10.97
CA SER A 376 6.99 9.14 9.70
C SER A 376 6.88 7.71 9.19
N MET A 377 5.68 7.32 8.75
CA MET A 377 5.45 6.05 8.05
C MET A 377 5.59 6.17 6.53
N ASN A 378 5.87 7.38 6.03
CA ASN A 378 6.06 7.68 4.61
C ASN A 378 7.46 8.28 4.35
N LEU A 379 8.51 7.74 4.99
CA LEU A 379 9.87 8.29 4.87
C LEU A 379 10.41 8.32 3.43
N PHE A 380 9.92 7.42 2.58
CA PHE A 380 10.28 7.29 1.17
C PHE A 380 9.62 8.34 0.24
N ILE A 381 8.69 9.15 0.76
CA ILE A 381 8.08 10.24 -0.02
C ILE A 381 9.01 11.44 0.04
N GLU A 382 10.00 11.48 -0.85
CA GLU A 382 11.01 12.54 -0.95
C GLU A 382 10.57 13.75 -1.81
N ASP A 383 9.60 13.56 -2.70
CA ASP A 383 9.14 14.56 -3.69
C ASP A 383 8.38 15.76 -3.11
N GLU A 384 8.17 15.80 -1.79
CA GLU A 384 7.57 16.95 -1.14
C GLU A 384 8.66 17.99 -0.89
N VAL A 385 8.69 19.06 -1.70
CA VAL A 385 9.54 20.24 -1.49
C VAL A 385 9.28 20.80 -0.09
N ARG A 386 10.04 20.34 0.91
CA ARG A 386 9.85 20.65 2.32
C ARG A 386 11.18 21.08 2.93
N VAL A 387 11.19 22.29 3.48
CA VAL A 387 12.28 22.74 4.35
C VAL A 387 11.82 22.53 5.79
N SER A 388 12.05 21.32 6.31
CA SER A 388 11.56 20.90 7.64
C SER A 388 12.02 21.82 8.79
N SER A 389 13.19 22.46 8.64
CA SER A 389 13.74 23.42 9.61
C SER A 389 12.98 24.75 9.66
N ALA A 390 12.21 25.11 8.63
CA ALA A 390 11.45 26.36 8.56
C ALA A 390 9.95 26.18 8.89
N GLN A 391 9.48 24.94 9.04
CA GLN A 391 8.06 24.64 9.26
C GLN A 391 7.69 24.72 10.74
N MET A 392 6.56 25.38 11.03
CA MET A 392 5.87 25.28 12.32
C MET A 392 5.45 23.83 12.57
N LYS A 393 5.36 23.45 13.84
CA LYS A 393 5.03 22.08 14.29
C LYS A 393 3.55 21.99 14.62
N LEU A 394 2.84 21.08 13.96
CA LEU A 394 1.46 20.73 14.34
C LEU A 394 1.52 19.56 15.32
N VAL A 395 1.31 19.87 16.60
CA VAL A 395 1.36 18.91 17.70
C VAL A 395 -0.05 18.40 17.98
N LEU A 396 -0.23 17.09 17.85
CA LEU A 396 -1.49 16.39 18.11
C LEU A 396 -1.43 15.71 19.48
N TYR A 397 -2.41 15.98 20.34
CA TYR A 397 -2.48 15.42 21.68
C TYR A 397 -3.44 14.23 21.73
N PHE A 398 -2.96 13.13 22.30
CA PHE A 398 -3.72 11.90 22.46
C PHE A 398 -3.72 11.44 23.91
N ARG A 399 -4.82 10.84 24.34
CA ARG A 399 -4.90 10.07 25.58
C ARG A 399 -4.69 8.59 25.28
N LYS A 400 -4.02 7.88 26.18
CA LYS A 400 -3.90 6.42 26.11
C LYS A 400 -5.26 5.73 26.08
N GLY A 401 -5.42 4.78 25.18
CA GLY A 401 -6.48 3.78 25.20
C GLY A 401 -6.08 2.56 26.03
N VAL A 402 -6.89 1.50 25.94
CA VAL A 402 -6.74 0.28 26.74
C VAL A 402 -6.09 -0.87 25.98
N LYS A 403 -6.15 -0.85 24.64
CA LYS A 403 -5.73 -1.95 23.78
C LYS A 403 -4.25 -1.83 23.43
N GLU A 404 -3.55 -2.96 23.50
CA GLU A 404 -2.13 -3.12 23.14
C GLU A 404 -1.25 -1.90 23.48
N PRO A 405 -0.98 -1.62 24.79
CA PRO A 405 -0.25 -0.42 25.19
C PRO A 405 1.10 -0.22 24.49
N TRP A 406 1.76 -1.31 24.10
CA TRP A 406 3.05 -1.31 23.41
C TRP A 406 2.99 -0.86 21.93
N LEU A 407 1.78 -0.74 21.35
CA LEU A 407 1.55 -0.26 19.97
C LEU A 407 1.08 1.21 19.91
N GLN A 408 0.78 1.85 21.04
CA GLN A 408 0.09 3.15 21.05
C GLN A 408 0.85 4.22 20.29
N ARG A 409 2.17 4.33 20.48
CA ARG A 409 3.00 5.32 19.77
C ARG A 409 3.20 5.01 18.29
N ASP A 410 3.17 3.74 17.92
CA ASP A 410 3.21 3.31 16.53
C ASP A 410 1.89 3.68 15.82
N ILE A 411 0.76 3.56 16.53
CA ILE A 411 -0.56 4.00 16.04
C ILE A 411 -0.65 5.52 15.97
N LEU A 412 -0.08 6.25 16.94
CA LEU A 412 0.10 7.71 16.84
C LEU A 412 0.88 8.06 15.58
N SER A 413 1.98 7.34 15.32
CA SER A 413 2.85 7.57 14.16
C SER A 413 2.10 7.36 12.84
N PHE A 414 1.22 6.36 12.77
CA PHE A 414 0.31 6.16 11.64
C PHE A 414 -0.64 7.37 11.46
N LEU A 415 -1.37 7.74 12.51
CA LEU A 415 -2.32 8.85 12.46
C LEU A 415 -1.65 10.18 12.10
N THR A 416 -0.48 10.47 12.68
CA THR A 416 0.27 11.69 12.39
C THR A 416 0.81 11.71 10.97
N SER A 417 1.16 10.54 10.40
CA SER A 417 1.59 10.43 9.01
C SER A 417 0.45 10.69 8.03
N GLU A 418 -0.78 10.26 8.36
CA GLU A 418 -1.96 10.60 7.55
C GLU A 418 -2.34 12.09 7.67
N VAL A 419 -2.19 12.69 8.85
CA VAL A 419 -2.38 14.15 9.03
C VAL A 419 -1.31 14.94 8.25
N GLN A 420 -0.05 14.49 8.28
CA GLN A 420 1.06 15.13 7.56
C GLN A 420 0.81 15.25 6.06
N ARG A 421 0.05 14.33 5.46
CA ARG A 421 -0.32 14.37 4.04
C ARG A 421 -1.35 15.47 3.71
N ILE A 422 -2.21 15.81 4.67
CA ILE A 422 -3.27 16.82 4.48
C ILE A 422 -2.77 18.22 4.86
N TYR A 423 -1.79 18.28 5.76
CA TYR A 423 -1.19 19.51 6.29
C TYR A 423 0.31 19.59 5.94
N PRO A 424 0.67 19.64 4.64
CA PRO A 424 2.07 19.65 4.21
C PRO A 424 2.84 20.90 4.66
N GLU A 425 2.15 21.98 5.03
CA GLU A 425 2.77 23.21 5.52
C GLU A 425 3.36 23.10 6.95
N TYR A 426 2.94 22.10 7.73
CA TYR A 426 3.44 21.87 9.08
C TYR A 426 4.28 20.60 9.14
N GLU A 427 5.21 20.53 10.10
CA GLU A 427 5.75 19.25 10.54
C GLU A 427 4.83 18.68 11.63
N CYS A 428 4.17 17.56 11.34
CA CYS A 428 3.20 16.95 12.23
C CYS A 428 3.85 15.96 13.20
N GLY A 429 3.39 15.94 14.45
CA GLY A 429 3.85 14.97 15.45
C GLY A 429 2.82 14.75 16.55
N GLY A 430 2.85 13.56 17.14
CA GLY A 430 1.91 13.15 18.19
C GLY A 430 2.57 13.15 19.56
N VAL A 431 1.78 13.44 20.59
CA VAL A 431 2.18 13.34 22.00
C VAL A 431 1.15 12.50 22.74
N LEU A 432 1.62 11.49 23.47
CA LEU A 432 0.78 10.61 24.26
C LEU A 432 0.76 11.05 25.73
N SER A 433 -0.38 11.58 26.17
CA SER A 433 -0.64 12.06 27.54
C SER A 433 -1.09 10.95 28.47
#